data_AF-A0A6N4AEH3-F1
#
_entry.id   AF-A0A6N4AEH3-F1
#
_cell.length_a   1.000
_cell.length_b   1.000
_cell.length_c   1.000
_cell.angle_alpha   90.00
_cell.angle_beta   90.00
_cell.angle_gamma   90.00
#
_symmetry.space_group_name_H-M   'P 1'
#
loop_
_entity.id
_entity.type
_entity.pdbx_description
1 polymer ?
#
loop_
_entity_poly.entity_id
_entity_poly.type
_entity_poly.pdbx_seq_one_letter_code
_entity_poly.pdbx_strand_id
1 'polypeptide(L)'
;MKKIGYIFLFSLFVSCSTQKQIFNGRDYSKGIVYVLPGNVQKLLSNKKVKDVKNIYFVLQKTEDMKFRIYQVDYNIPDKWIQNSNRYVAIVGELYPLLLDFDEYFANTETAEEFLADYKAGIYQRTQKSKSLHNLYHIDFTIKGDVLYEGY
;
A
#
# COMPACT_ATOMS: atom_id res chain seq x y z
N MET A 1 42.05 6.54 -53.10
CA MET A 1 40.88 7.32 -52.63
C MET A 1 39.98 6.40 -51.83
N LYS A 2 39.66 6.79 -50.58
CA LYS A 2 38.58 6.26 -49.71
C LYS A 2 38.70 4.79 -49.29
N LYS A 3 38.41 4.36 -48.07
CA LYS A 3 38.40 4.86 -46.68
C LYS A 3 37.94 3.62 -45.88
N ILE A 4 38.57 3.37 -44.74
CA ILE A 4 38.22 2.31 -43.78
C ILE A 4 36.73 2.38 -43.40
N GLY A 5 36.09 1.22 -43.22
CA GLY A 5 34.74 1.11 -42.67
C GLY A 5 34.59 -0.12 -41.79
N TYR A 6 34.93 0.03 -40.50
CA TYR A 6 34.66 -0.92 -39.42
C TYR A 6 33.18 -1.31 -39.39
N ILE A 7 32.86 -2.60 -39.48
CA ILE A 7 31.51 -3.09 -39.14
C ILE A 7 31.47 -3.28 -37.63
N PHE A 8 30.78 -2.31 -37.02
CA PHE A 8 30.57 -2.15 -35.60
C PHE A 8 29.79 -3.34 -35.03
N LEU A 9 30.40 -3.99 -34.04
CA LEU A 9 29.80 -4.98 -33.16
C LEU A 9 28.73 -4.26 -32.31
N PHE A 10 27.51 -4.14 -32.82
CA PHE A 10 26.39 -3.59 -32.04
C PHE A 10 25.84 -4.73 -31.16
N SER A 11 26.50 -4.92 -30.02
CA SER A 11 25.96 -5.64 -28.88
C SER A 11 24.57 -5.07 -28.58
N LEU A 12 23.53 -5.83 -28.94
CA LEU A 12 22.17 -5.60 -28.51
C LEU A 12 22.18 -5.59 -26.99
N PHE A 13 22.19 -4.39 -26.42
CA PHE A 13 21.87 -4.16 -25.03
C PHE A 13 20.49 -4.77 -24.81
N VAL A 14 20.48 -5.95 -24.20
CA VAL A 14 19.31 -6.52 -23.56
C VAL A 14 18.98 -5.55 -22.43
N SER A 15 18.23 -4.51 -22.77
CA SER A 15 17.51 -3.70 -21.81
C SER A 15 16.51 -4.63 -21.15
N CYS A 16 16.97 -5.28 -20.08
CA CYS A 16 16.10 -5.93 -19.13
C CYS A 16 15.31 -4.79 -18.45
N SER A 17 14.22 -4.36 -19.10
CA SER A 17 13.23 -3.53 -18.47
C SER A 17 12.68 -4.36 -17.32
N THR A 18 13.12 -4.04 -16.11
CA THR A 18 12.52 -4.60 -14.90
C THR A 18 11.11 -4.02 -14.85
N GLN A 19 10.16 -4.70 -15.50
CA GLN A 19 8.75 -4.36 -15.41
C GLN A 19 8.41 -4.41 -13.92
N LYS A 20 8.19 -3.24 -13.31
CA LYS A 20 7.63 -3.15 -11.97
C LYS A 20 6.39 -4.03 -12.00
N GLN A 21 6.39 -5.12 -11.23
CA GLN A 21 5.18 -5.87 -10.94
C GLN A 21 4.26 -4.90 -10.20
N ILE A 22 3.46 -4.16 -10.97
CA ILE A 22 2.20 -3.63 -10.48
C ILE A 22 1.39 -4.90 -10.24
N PHE A 23 0.92 -5.09 -9.00
CA PHE A 23 0.10 -6.23 -8.61
C PHE A 23 -1.13 -6.32 -9.55
N ASN A 24 -1.04 -7.13 -10.59
CA ASN A 24 -2.01 -7.28 -11.68
C ASN A 24 -3.29 -8.05 -11.28
N GLY A 25 -3.72 -7.95 -10.01
CA GLY A 25 -4.88 -8.69 -9.49
C GLY A 25 -5.89 -7.85 -8.72
N ARG A 26 -5.72 -6.53 -8.63
CA ARG A 26 -6.63 -5.66 -7.87
C ARG A 26 -7.71 -5.05 -8.77
N ASP A 27 -8.96 -5.35 -8.45
CA ASP A 27 -10.11 -4.68 -9.04
C ASP A 27 -10.35 -3.33 -8.33
N TYR A 28 -9.80 -2.26 -8.89
CA TYR A 28 -10.00 -0.90 -8.38
C TYR A 28 -11.42 -0.36 -8.66
N SER A 29 -12.25 -1.06 -9.45
CA SER A 29 -13.60 -0.59 -9.78
C SER A 29 -14.61 -0.71 -8.63
N LYS A 30 -14.26 -1.47 -7.58
CA LYS A 30 -15.14 -1.77 -6.42
C LYS A 30 -14.55 -1.31 -5.08
N GLY A 31 -13.56 -0.43 -5.12
CA GLY A 31 -12.83 0.07 -3.95
C GLY A 31 -13.40 1.33 -3.33
N ILE A 32 -13.13 1.55 -2.04
CA ILE A 32 -13.35 2.82 -1.35
C ILE A 32 -12.03 3.59 -1.31
N VAL A 33 -12.02 4.80 -1.87
CA VAL A 33 -10.83 5.67 -1.89
C VAL A 33 -10.91 6.69 -0.75
N TYR A 34 -9.86 6.71 0.06
CA TYR A 34 -9.63 7.64 1.15
C TYR A 34 -8.68 8.73 0.66
N VAL A 35 -9.03 9.97 0.96
CA VAL A 35 -8.26 11.15 0.58
C VAL A 35 -7.77 11.83 1.85
N LEU A 36 -6.46 11.89 2.02
CA LEU A 36 -5.83 12.59 3.14
C LEU A 36 -5.77 14.09 2.87
N PRO A 37 -5.62 14.93 3.91
CA PRO A 37 -5.33 16.35 3.71
C PRO A 37 -4.09 16.58 2.85
N GLY A 38 -4.09 17.64 2.04
CA GLY A 38 -3.06 17.90 1.03
C GLY A 38 -1.63 17.93 1.59
N ASN A 39 -1.44 18.50 2.79
CA ASN A 39 -0.14 18.53 3.46
C ASN A 39 0.39 17.13 3.77
N VAL A 40 -0.48 16.23 4.25
CA VAL A 40 -0.13 14.84 4.59
C VAL A 40 0.20 14.06 3.31
N GLN A 41 -0.59 14.22 2.24
CA GLN A 41 -0.29 13.60 0.94
C GLN A 41 1.08 14.02 0.41
N LYS A 42 1.41 15.32 0.53
CA LYS A 42 2.70 15.85 0.09
C LYS A 42 3.87 15.21 0.85
N LEU A 43 3.76 15.10 2.18
CA LEU A 43 4.78 14.46 3.00
C LEU A 43 4.99 12.98 2.64
N LEU A 44 3.90 12.22 2.49
CA LEU A 44 3.97 10.82 2.08
C LEU A 44 4.60 10.65 0.70
N SER A 45 4.31 11.54 -0.25
CA SER A 45 4.87 11.48 -1.60
C SER A 45 6.36 11.79 -1.68
N ASN A 46 6.86 12.60 -0.74
CA ASN A 46 8.26 13.03 -0.69
C ASN A 46 9.17 11.97 -0.05
N LYS A 47 8.64 11.13 0.84
CA LYS A 47 9.41 10.02 1.46
C LYS A 47 9.12 8.70 0.78
N LYS A 48 10.11 8.17 0.04
CA LYS A 48 10.34 6.75 -0.32
C LYS A 48 9.18 5.87 -0.82
N VAL A 49 8.00 6.40 -1.12
CA VAL A 49 6.95 5.65 -1.84
C VAL A 49 7.47 5.16 -3.21
N LYS A 50 8.43 5.88 -3.81
CA LYS A 50 9.01 5.50 -5.10
C LYS A 50 9.99 4.31 -5.04
N ASP A 51 10.60 4.04 -3.88
CA ASP A 51 11.70 3.08 -3.72
C ASP A 51 11.25 1.73 -3.15
N VAL A 52 10.03 1.64 -2.62
CA VAL A 52 9.51 0.41 -2.01
C VAL A 52 8.43 -0.20 -2.92
N LYS A 53 8.66 -1.43 -3.41
CA LYS A 53 7.73 -2.12 -4.32
C LYS A 53 6.40 -2.52 -3.66
N ASN A 54 6.42 -2.72 -2.34
CA ASN A 54 5.32 -3.32 -1.59
C ASN A 54 5.01 -2.48 -0.36
N ILE A 55 4.18 -1.46 -0.52
CA ILE A 55 3.70 -0.63 0.59
C ILE A 55 2.20 -0.77 0.77
N TYR A 56 1.77 -0.63 2.02
CA TYR A 56 0.39 -0.32 2.38
C TYR A 56 0.40 0.69 3.52
N PHE A 57 -0.78 1.24 3.79
CA PHE A 57 -0.95 2.22 4.85
C PHE A 57 -1.86 1.69 5.95
N VAL A 58 -1.60 2.12 7.18
CA VAL A 58 -2.52 1.95 8.30
C VAL A 58 -2.95 3.32 8.78
N LEU A 59 -4.25 3.61 8.76
CA LEU A 59 -4.82 4.82 9.32
C LEU A 59 -5.48 4.49 10.65
N GLN A 60 -5.07 5.23 11.69
CA GLN A 60 -5.59 5.08 13.04
C GLN A 60 -6.22 6.39 13.51
N LYS A 61 -7.29 6.30 14.28
CA LYS A 61 -7.80 7.44 15.05
C LYS A 61 -7.10 7.42 16.41
N THR A 62 -6.28 8.43 16.69
CA THR A 62 -5.54 8.50 17.95
C THR A 62 -6.35 9.19 19.04
N GLU A 63 -7.04 10.27 18.68
CA GLU A 63 -7.92 11.05 19.56
C GLU A 63 -9.06 11.65 18.73
N ASP A 64 -9.92 12.46 19.35
CA ASP A 64 -10.92 13.17 18.60
C ASP A 64 -10.29 14.12 17.56
N MET A 65 -10.73 13.99 16.31
CA MET A 65 -10.20 14.70 15.15
C MET A 65 -8.68 14.60 14.92
N LYS A 66 -7.98 13.66 15.57
CA LYS A 66 -6.56 13.39 15.35
C LYS A 66 -6.33 11.98 14.84
N PHE A 67 -5.42 11.87 13.91
CA PHE A 67 -5.16 10.66 13.16
C PHE A 67 -3.67 10.42 13.06
N ARG A 68 -3.32 9.14 12.92
CA ARG A 68 -1.98 8.69 12.60
C ARG A 68 -2.03 7.84 11.35
N ILE A 69 -1.16 8.12 10.39
CA ILE A 69 -0.97 7.24 9.24
C ILE A 69 0.43 6.66 9.25
N TYR A 70 0.51 5.33 9.24
CA TYR A 70 1.75 4.57 9.10
C TYR A 70 1.97 4.20 7.64
N GLN A 71 3.22 4.34 7.18
CA GLN A 71 3.68 3.67 5.97
C GLN A 71 4.30 2.34 6.37
N VAL A 72 3.80 1.24 5.79
CA VAL A 72 4.29 -0.09 6.11
C VAL A 72 4.79 -0.80 4.87
N ASP A 73 6.04 -1.24 4.93
CA ASP A 73 6.68 -2.06 3.90
C ASP A 73 6.41 -3.53 4.22
N TYR A 74 6.09 -4.34 3.20
CA TYR A 74 5.89 -5.78 3.39
C TYR A 74 6.70 -6.62 2.39
N ASN A 75 7.44 -7.58 2.93
CA ASN A 75 8.31 -8.45 2.12
C ASN A 75 7.57 -9.62 1.48
N ILE A 76 6.45 -10.06 2.07
CA ILE A 76 5.70 -11.25 1.65
C ILE A 76 4.27 -10.84 1.34
N PRO A 77 3.72 -11.19 0.16
CA PRO A 77 2.34 -10.88 -0.18
C PRO A 77 1.37 -11.41 0.89
N ASP A 78 0.63 -10.49 1.51
CA ASP A 78 -0.35 -10.79 2.54
C ASP A 78 -1.75 -10.77 1.93
N LYS A 79 -2.47 -11.92 1.96
CA LYS A 79 -3.85 -12.02 1.48
C LYS A 79 -4.74 -10.93 2.07
N TRP A 80 -4.54 -10.56 3.33
CA TRP A 80 -5.35 -9.54 3.98
C TRP A 80 -5.15 -8.15 3.35
N ILE A 81 -3.91 -7.80 2.99
CA ILE A 81 -3.58 -6.55 2.29
C ILE A 81 -4.11 -6.59 0.85
N GLN A 82 -4.03 -7.75 0.20
CA GLN A 82 -4.49 -7.94 -1.17
C GLN A 82 -6.02 -7.87 -1.28
N ASN A 83 -6.72 -8.43 -0.30
CA ASN A 83 -8.17 -8.46 -0.22
C ASN A 83 -8.77 -7.15 0.31
N SER A 84 -7.95 -6.22 0.83
CA SER A 84 -8.45 -4.91 1.23
C SER A 84 -9.03 -4.18 0.03
N ASN A 85 -10.31 -3.81 0.13
CA ASN A 85 -11.01 -2.99 -0.83
C ASN A 85 -10.93 -1.49 -0.50
N ARG A 86 -10.08 -1.10 0.47
CA ARG A 86 -9.88 0.30 0.85
C ARG A 86 -8.52 0.75 0.36
N TYR A 87 -8.49 1.96 -0.17
CA TYR A 87 -7.30 2.54 -0.77
C TYR A 87 -7.08 3.94 -0.26
N VAL A 88 -5.83 4.34 -0.12
CA VAL A 88 -5.45 5.74 0.09
C VAL A 88 -4.86 6.29 -1.20
N ALA A 89 -5.35 7.46 -1.61
CA ALA A 89 -4.81 8.18 -2.75
C ALA A 89 -3.62 9.03 -2.32
N ILE A 90 -2.47 8.81 -2.96
CA ILE A 90 -1.24 9.59 -2.75
C ILE A 90 -0.69 9.94 -4.13
N VAL A 91 -0.76 11.22 -4.50
CA VAL A 91 -0.20 11.77 -5.77
C VAL A 91 -0.66 10.98 -6.99
N GLY A 92 -1.97 10.73 -7.07
CA GLY A 92 -2.60 10.06 -8.21
C GLY A 92 -2.40 8.54 -8.26
N GLU A 93 -1.68 7.96 -7.30
CA GLU A 93 -1.57 6.52 -7.13
C GLU A 93 -2.44 6.03 -5.96
N LEU A 94 -2.94 4.79 -6.06
CA LEU A 94 -3.73 4.13 -5.04
C LEU A 94 -2.92 3.06 -4.33
N TYR A 95 -2.88 3.14 -3.00
CA TYR A 95 -2.20 2.16 -2.16
C TYR A 95 -3.20 1.48 -1.23
N PRO A 96 -3.01 0.19 -0.88
CA PRO A 96 -3.89 -0.48 0.06
C PRO A 96 -3.90 0.26 1.40
N LEU A 97 -5.09 0.42 1.95
CA LEU A 97 -5.32 1.02 3.24
C LEU A 97 -5.98 0.01 4.17
N LEU A 98 -5.48 -0.05 5.39
CA LEU A 98 -6.10 -0.75 6.49
C LEU A 98 -6.37 0.25 7.62
N LEU A 99 -7.45 0.01 8.35
CA LEU A 99 -7.88 0.83 9.46
C LEU A 99 -7.52 0.11 10.76
N ASP A 100 -7.26 0.84 11.83
CA ASP A 100 -6.95 0.27 13.15
C ASP A 100 -7.95 -0.81 13.59
N PHE A 101 -9.23 -0.58 13.37
CA PHE A 101 -10.29 -1.50 13.72
C PHE A 101 -10.31 -2.79 12.87
N ASP A 102 -9.65 -2.81 11.70
CA ASP A 102 -9.59 -4.03 10.88
C ASP A 102 -8.83 -5.14 11.61
N GLU A 103 -7.82 -4.81 12.43
CA GLU A 103 -7.08 -5.78 13.26
C GLU A 103 -7.99 -6.50 14.26
N TYR A 104 -9.05 -5.83 14.70
CA TYR A 104 -9.99 -6.37 15.67
C TYR A 104 -11.21 -7.01 15.02
N PHE A 105 -11.75 -6.45 13.93
CA PHE A 105 -13.06 -6.86 13.43
C PHE A 105 -13.07 -7.43 12.01
N ALA A 106 -12.00 -7.23 11.23
CA ALA A 106 -11.94 -7.78 9.87
C ALA A 106 -11.48 -9.24 9.86
N ASN A 107 -11.84 -9.93 8.80
CA ASN A 107 -11.30 -11.25 8.47
C ASN A 107 -10.24 -11.09 7.36
N THR A 108 -9.28 -12.02 7.28
CA THR A 108 -8.24 -11.98 6.23
C THR A 108 -8.74 -12.49 4.86
N GLU A 109 -9.80 -13.29 4.89
CA GLU A 109 -10.51 -13.84 3.73
C GLU A 109 -11.37 -12.79 3.01
N THR A 110 -11.68 -13.06 1.75
CA THR A 110 -12.72 -12.32 1.02
C THR A 110 -14.11 -12.60 1.59
N ALA A 111 -15.07 -11.73 1.30
CA ALA A 111 -16.46 -11.95 1.69
C ALA A 111 -17.05 -13.25 1.09
N GLU A 112 -16.63 -13.63 -0.12
CA GLU A 112 -17.06 -14.86 -0.78
C GLU A 112 -16.53 -16.11 -0.06
N GLU A 113 -15.23 -16.15 0.23
CA GLU A 113 -14.60 -17.23 1.01
C GLU A 113 -15.24 -17.34 2.40
N PHE A 114 -15.39 -16.21 3.11
CA PHE A 114 -16.06 -16.19 4.42
C PHE A 114 -17.47 -16.76 4.37
N LEU A 115 -18.28 -16.38 3.37
CA LEU A 115 -19.65 -16.87 3.25
C LEU A 115 -19.71 -18.36 2.91
N ALA A 116 -18.74 -18.89 2.16
CA ALA A 116 -18.64 -20.32 1.89
C ALA A 116 -18.33 -21.10 3.17
N ASP A 117 -17.31 -20.68 3.92
CA ASP A 117 -16.89 -21.35 5.17
C ASP A 117 -17.93 -21.24 6.27
N TYR A 118 -18.60 -20.09 6.36
CA TYR A 118 -19.70 -19.87 7.29
C TYR A 118 -20.88 -20.81 6.99
N LYS A 119 -21.28 -20.94 5.70
CA LYS A 119 -22.36 -21.86 5.29
C LYS A 119 -22.00 -23.33 5.51
N ALA A 120 -20.73 -23.67 5.35
CA ALA A 120 -20.22 -25.02 5.60
C ALA A 120 -20.03 -25.34 7.10
N GLY A 121 -20.16 -24.34 7.99
CA GLY A 121 -19.98 -24.52 9.43
C GLY A 121 -18.53 -24.76 9.85
N ILE A 122 -17.56 -24.41 9.01
CA ILE A 122 -16.12 -24.61 9.24
C ILE A 122 -15.37 -23.31 9.52
N TYR A 123 -16.09 -22.18 9.56
CA TYR A 123 -15.50 -20.86 9.78
C TYR A 123 -14.65 -20.83 11.06
N GLN A 124 -13.42 -20.31 10.91
CA GLN A 124 -12.55 -19.93 12.01
C GLN A 124 -12.17 -18.46 11.87
N ARG A 125 -12.27 -17.71 12.97
CA ARG A 125 -11.87 -16.31 12.96
C ARG A 125 -10.36 -16.21 12.80
N THR A 126 -9.91 -15.68 11.66
CA THR A 126 -8.50 -15.33 11.47
C THR A 126 -8.26 -13.92 11.99
N GLN A 127 -7.59 -13.79 13.13
CA GLN A 127 -7.08 -12.49 13.59
C GLN A 127 -5.64 -12.32 13.09
N LYS A 128 -5.33 -11.14 12.54
CA LYS A 128 -3.95 -10.74 12.27
C LYS A 128 -3.60 -9.52 13.08
N SER A 129 -2.62 -9.66 13.95
CA SER A 129 -2.01 -8.54 14.64
C SER A 129 -0.86 -7.94 13.82
N LYS A 130 -0.66 -6.62 13.91
CA LYS A 130 0.48 -5.95 13.28
C LYS A 130 1.40 -5.34 14.33
N SER A 131 2.71 -5.53 14.15
CA SER A 131 3.68 -4.72 14.88
C SER A 131 3.93 -3.43 14.10
N LEU A 132 3.40 -2.32 14.61
CA LEU A 132 3.60 -0.97 14.05
C LEU A 132 4.73 -0.20 14.75
N HIS A 133 5.63 -0.90 15.43
CA HIS A 133 6.69 -0.29 16.22
C HIS A 133 7.85 0.20 15.32
N ASN A 134 8.36 1.41 15.59
CA ASN A 134 9.44 2.07 14.84
C ASN A 134 9.19 2.19 13.32
N LEU A 135 7.92 2.29 12.93
CA LEU A 135 7.54 2.52 11.55
C LEU A 135 7.34 4.01 11.29
N TYR A 136 7.72 4.42 10.09
CA TYR A 136 7.49 5.79 9.65
C TYR A 136 5.99 6.13 9.71
N HIS A 137 5.65 7.23 10.38
CA HIS A 137 4.29 7.70 10.51
C HIS A 137 4.18 9.23 10.55
N ILE A 138 2.96 9.69 10.29
CA ILE A 138 2.57 11.09 10.38
C ILE A 138 1.36 11.19 11.29
N ASP A 139 1.45 12.06 12.29
CA ASP A 139 0.30 12.46 13.11
C ASP A 139 -0.25 13.77 12.59
N PHE A 140 -1.57 13.84 12.46
CA PHE A 140 -2.24 14.99 11.87
C PHE A 140 -3.65 15.18 12.39
N THR A 141 -4.14 16.42 12.31
CA THR A 141 -5.55 16.75 12.57
C THR A 141 -6.40 16.46 11.33
N ILE A 142 -7.73 16.37 11.49
CA ILE A 142 -8.67 16.24 10.36
C ILE A 142 -8.50 17.35 9.30
N LYS A 143 -8.01 18.53 9.71
CA LYS A 143 -7.75 19.68 8.84
C LYS A 143 -6.42 19.58 8.09
N GLY A 144 -5.56 18.65 8.47
CA GLY A 144 -4.24 18.44 7.87
C GLY A 144 -3.10 19.19 8.54
N ASP A 145 -3.29 19.66 9.77
CA ASP A 145 -2.18 20.20 10.57
C ASP A 145 -1.31 19.02 11.00
N VAL A 146 -0.03 19.06 10.64
CA VAL A 146 0.93 18.01 10.98
C VAL A 146 1.40 18.23 12.41
N LEU A 147 1.18 17.24 13.25
CA LEU A 147 1.56 17.23 14.67
C LEU A 147 2.92 16.56 14.86
N TYR A 148 3.20 15.53 14.05
CA TYR A 148 4.46 14.79 14.07
C TYR A 148 4.73 14.14 12.71
N GLU A 149 6.01 14.01 12.36
CA GLU A 149 6.49 13.26 11.20
C GLU A 149 7.82 12.58 11.57
N GLY A 150 7.88 11.24 11.53
CA GLY A 150 9.09 10.52 11.93
C GLY A 150 8.88 9.03 12.12
N TYR A 151 9.77 8.40 12.88
CA TYR A 151 9.79 6.97 13.20
C TYR A 151 9.42 6.75 14.66
#